data_AF-A4WL46-F1
#
_entry.id   AF-A4WL46-F1
#
_cell.length_a   1.000
_cell.length_b   1.000
_cell.length_c   1.000
_cell.angle_alpha   90.00
_cell.angle_beta   90.00
_cell.angle_gamma   90.00
#
_symmetry.space_group_name_H-M   'P 1'
#
loop_
_entity.id
_entity.type
_entity.pdbx_description
1 polymer ?
#
loop_
_entity_poly.entity_id
_entity_poly.type
_entity_poly.pdbx_seq_one_letter_code
_entity_poly.pdbx_strand_id
1 'polypeptide(L)' 'MPVDYGAVWAILKAVFNAVATLLASLGFGEAGGRVAAAVFFASFFFLMGVFRKTRRIVGLLLSATIIILALLAFI' A
#
# COMPACT_ATOMS: atom_id res chain seq x y z
N MET A 1 9.71 23.70 16.33
CA MET A 1 10.79 23.06 15.53
C MET A 1 10.23 22.77 14.15
N PRO A 2 10.89 23.15 13.06
CA PRO A 2 10.46 22.72 11.73
C PRO A 2 10.47 21.20 11.68
N VAL A 3 9.41 20.61 11.11
CA VAL A 3 9.35 19.16 10.89
C VAL A 3 10.45 18.80 9.90
N ASP A 4 11.35 17.88 10.29
CA ASP A 4 12.36 17.34 9.40
C ASP A 4 11.69 16.34 8.45
N TYR A 5 11.31 16.82 7.26
CA TYR A 5 10.70 16.01 6.22
C TYR A 5 11.60 14.86 5.74
N GLY A 6 12.93 15.00 5.84
CA GLY A 6 13.88 13.94 5.51
C GLY A 6 13.79 12.78 6.49
N ALA A 7 13.75 13.09 7.79
CA ALA A 7 13.56 12.09 8.84
C ALA A 7 12.18 11.41 8.74
N VAL A 8 11.11 12.18 8.51
CA VAL A 8 9.75 11.63 8.33
C VAL A 8 9.69 10.70 7.12
N TRP A 9 10.31 11.09 6.00
CA TRP A 9 10.36 10.26 4.81
C TRP A 9 11.16 8.97 5.03
N ALA A 10 12.30 9.04 5.71
CA ALA A 10 13.10 7.87 6.05
C ALA A 10 12.30 6.86 6.89
N ILE A 11 11.55 7.34 7.88
CA ILE A 11 10.68 6.50 8.72
C ILE A 11 9.60 5.84 7.87
N LEU A 12 8.87 6.61 7.05
CA LEU A 12 7.82 6.07 6.19
C LEU A 12 8.37 5.01 5.23
N LYS A 13 9.53 5.26 4.62
CA LYS A 13 10.19 4.31 3.72
C LYS A 13 10.63 3.04 4.44
N ALA A 14 11.17 3.15 5.66
CA ALA A 14 11.56 2.01 6.47
C ALA A 14 10.34 1.13 6.83
N VAL A 15 9.25 1.75 7.28
CA VAL A 15 8.01 1.03 7.60
C VAL A 15 7.44 0.35 6.35
N PHE A 16 7.39 1.04 5.21
CA PHE A 16 6.93 0.46 3.95
C PHE A 16 7.76 -0.77 3.55
N ASN A 17 9.09 -0.65 3.60
CA ASN A 17 9.97 -1.77 3.25
C ASN A 17 9.81 -2.94 4.23
N ALA A 18 9.65 -2.67 5.53
CA ALA A 18 9.40 -3.73 6.51
C ALA A 18 8.10 -4.49 6.19
N VAL A 19 7.01 -3.77 5.89
CA VAL A 19 5.74 -4.39 5.48
C VAL A 19 5.90 -5.15 4.17
N ALA A 20 6.61 -4.61 3.19
CA ALA A 20 6.86 -5.27 1.91
C ALA A 20 7.67 -6.57 2.09
N THR A 21 8.70 -6.57 2.94
CA THR A 21 9.49 -7.77 3.26
C THR A 21 8.66 -8.82 4.00
N LEU A 22 7.81 -8.39 4.95
CA LEU A 22 6.88 -9.30 5.64
C LEU A 22 5.89 -9.92 4.67
N LEU A 23 5.32 -9.14 3.75
CA LEU A 23 4.41 -9.69 2.73
C LEU A 23 5.17 -10.58 1.75
N ALA A 24 6.39 -10.24 1.36
CA ALA A 24 7.22 -11.08 0.52
C ALA A 24 7.49 -12.46 1.16
N SER A 25 7.74 -12.51 2.48
CA SER A 25 7.97 -13.76 3.21
C SER A 25 6.72 -14.61 3.40
N LEU A 26 5.52 -14.05 3.24
CA LEU A 26 4.24 -14.78 3.26
C LEU A 26 3.89 -15.47 1.94
N GLY A 27 4.85 -15.54 1.00
CA GLY A 27 4.69 -16.27 -0.27
C GLY A 27 4.40 -15.39 -1.49
N PHE A 28 4.36 -14.06 -1.33
CA PHE A 28 4.16 -13.13 -2.45
C PHE A 28 5.44 -12.85 -3.27
N GLY A 29 6.61 -13.25 -2.77
CA GLY A 29 7.91 -12.90 -3.37
C GLY A 29 8.24 -11.41 -3.26
N GLU A 30 9.44 -10.98 -3.65
CA GLU A 30 9.88 -9.58 -3.45
C GLU A 30 9.01 -8.56 -4.21
N ALA A 31 8.70 -8.85 -5.48
CA ALA A 31 7.89 -7.96 -6.30
C ALA A 31 6.42 -7.93 -5.82
N GLY A 32 5.84 -9.10 -5.53
CA GLY A 32 4.46 -9.19 -5.03
C GLY A 32 4.30 -8.59 -3.64
N GLY A 33 5.28 -8.76 -2.75
CA GLY A 33 5.28 -8.16 -1.41
C GLY A 33 5.25 -6.63 -1.44
N ARG A 34 5.98 -6.01 -2.38
CA ARG A 34 5.95 -4.54 -2.59
C ARG A 34 4.61 -4.05 -3.12
N VAL A 35 4.02 -4.78 -4.07
CA VAL A 35 2.70 -4.43 -4.64
C VAL A 35 1.62 -4.59 -3.57
N ALA A 36 1.64 -5.70 -2.82
CA ALA A 36 0.72 -5.94 -1.72
C ALA A 36 0.84 -4.88 -0.61
N ALA A 37 2.06 -4.47 -0.26
CA ALA A 37 2.29 -3.38 0.69
C ALA A 37 1.71 -2.06 0.17
N ALA A 38 1.93 -1.71 -1.10
CA ALA A 38 1.37 -0.49 -1.70
C ALA A 38 -0.16 -0.48 -1.66
N VAL A 39 -0.80 -1.61 -1.98
CA VAL A 39 -2.26 -1.75 -1.92
C VAL A 39 -2.78 -1.69 -0.48
N PHE A 40 -2.06 -2.28 0.46
CA PHE A 40 -2.38 -2.23 1.89
C PHE A 40 -2.38 -0.78 2.42
N PHE A 41 -1.31 -0.02 2.16
CA PHE A 41 -1.22 1.38 2.56
C PHE A 41 -2.27 2.26 1.85
N ALA A 42 -2.49 2.05 0.55
CA ALA A 42 -3.51 2.78 -0.19
C ALA A 42 -4.92 2.51 0.36
N SER A 43 -5.23 1.26 0.74
CA SER A 43 -6.48 0.89 1.41
C SER A 43 -6.60 1.53 2.78
N PHE A 44 -5.52 1.56 3.57
CA PHE A 44 -5.51 2.20 4.87
C PHE A 44 -5.78 3.71 4.77
N PHE A 45 -5.10 4.42 3.85
CA PHE A 45 -5.35 5.84 3.61
C PHE A 45 -6.77 6.12 3.10
N PHE A 46 -7.32 5.19 2.32
CA PHE A 46 -8.72 5.27 1.89
C PHE A 46 -9.69 5.17 3.06
N LEU A 47 -9.48 4.22 3.97
CA LEU A 47 -10.30 4.04 5.18
C LEU A 47 -10.17 5.25 6.13
N MET A 48 -8.98 5.80 6.27
CA MET A 48 -8.71 7.02 7.06
C MET A 48 -9.29 8.30 6.42
N GLY A 49 -9.89 8.20 5.23
CA GLY A 49 -10.55 9.32 4.57
C GLY A 49 -9.57 10.37 4.03
N VAL A 50 -8.33 9.99 3.72
CA VAL A 50 -7.33 10.89 3.10
C VAL A 50 -7.84 11.42 1.76
N PHE A 51 -8.53 10.58 0.98
CA PHE A 51 -9.03 10.91 -0.35
C PHE A 51 -10.43 11.53 -0.34
N ARG A 52 -10.75 12.50 0.54
CA ARG A 52 -12.14 13.02 0.68
C ARG A 52 -12.79 13.43 -0.64
N LYS A 53 -12.07 14.17 -1.49
CA LYS A 53 -12.59 14.71 -2.77
C LYS A 53 -12.62 13.66 -3.88
N THR A 54 -11.67 12.74 -3.89
CA THR A 54 -11.49 11.72 -4.95
C THR A 54 -11.92 10.33 -4.53
N ARG A 55 -12.58 10.19 -3.37
CA ARG A 55 -12.94 8.90 -2.73
C ARG A 55 -13.64 7.95 -3.68
N ARG A 56 -14.59 8.44 -4.48
CA ARG A 56 -15.33 7.59 -5.42
C ARG A 56 -14.41 6.95 -6.47
N ILE A 57 -13.48 7.72 -7.04
CA ILE A 57 -12.56 7.24 -8.07
C ILE A 57 -11.49 6.34 -7.44
N VAL A 58 -10.88 6.79 -6.33
CA VAL A 58 -9.83 6.02 -5.64
C VAL A 58 -10.37 4.69 -5.12
N GLY A 59 -11.60 4.67 -4.61
CA GLY A 59 -12.26 3.44 -4.17
C GLY A 59 -12.49 2.48 -5.34
N LEU A 60 -12.96 2.95 -6.49
CA LEU A 60 -13.14 2.12 -7.68
C LEU A 60 -11.81 1.54 -8.17
N LEU A 61 -10.76 2.36 -8.25
CA LEU A 61 -9.42 1.91 -8.66
C LEU A 61 -8.85 0.89 -7.66
N LEU A 62 -8.94 1.16 -6.35
CA LEU A 62 -8.50 0.23 -5.30
C LEU A 62 -9.22 -1.11 -5.41
N SER A 63 -10.55 -1.10 -5.56
CA SER A 63 -11.34 -2.32 -5.72
C SER A 63 -10.92 -3.11 -6.95
N ALA A 64 -10.73 -2.43 -8.10
CA ALA A 64 -10.25 -3.08 -9.32
C ALA A 64 -8.87 -3.71 -9.12
N THR A 65 -7.93 -3.00 -8.48
CA THR A 65 -6.59 -3.53 -8.18
C THR A 65 -6.64 -4.73 -7.25
N ILE A 66 -7.47 -4.69 -6.20
CA ILE A 66 -7.62 -5.83 -5.26
C ILE A 66 -8.22 -7.05 -5.99
N ILE A 67 -9.24 -6.86 -6.83
CA ILE A 67 -9.84 -7.94 -7.62
C ILE A 67 -8.80 -8.55 -8.57
N ILE A 68 -8.04 -7.73 -9.29
CA ILE A 68 -7.00 -8.21 -10.22
C ILE A 68 -5.94 -9.02 -9.45
N LEU A 69 -5.48 -8.53 -8.29
CA LEU A 69 -4.50 -9.26 -7.47
C LEU A 69 -5.07 -10.57 -6.93
N ALA A 70 -6.34 -10.58 -6.52
CA ALA A 70 -7.00 -11.80 -6.08
C ALA A 70 -7.06 -12.82 -7.23
N LEU A 71 -7.47 -12.40 -8.44
CA LEU A 71 -7.50 -13.25 -9.62
C LEU A 71 -6.12 -13.78 -9.99
N LEU A 72 -5.09 -12.94 -9.94
CA LEU A 72 -3.71 -13.35 -10.19
C LEU A 72 -3.18 -14.34 -9.15
N ALA A 73 -3.69 -14.33 -7.91
CA ALA A 73 -3.30 -15.29 -6.90
C ALA A 73 -3.90 -16.70 -7.14
N PHE A 74 -4.91 -16.82 -8.00
CA PHE A 74 -5.53 -18.10 -8.38
C PHE A 74 -4.92 -18.73 -9.65
N ILE A 75 -3.98 -18.03 -10.30
CA ILE A 75 -3.28 -18.47 -11.53
C ILE A 75 -1.83 -18.78 -11.17
#